data_AF-A0A183KVX2-F1
#
_entry.id   AF-A0A183KVX2-F1
#
_cell.length_a   1.000
_cell.length_b   1.000
_cell.length_c   1.000
_cell.angle_alpha   90.00
_cell.angle_beta   90.00
_cell.angle_gamma   90.00
#
_symmetry.space_group_name_H-M   'P 1'
#
loop_
_entity.id
_entity.type
_entity.pdbx_description
1 polymer ?
#
loop_
_entity_poly.entity_id
_entity_poly.type
_entity_poly.pdbx_seq_one_letter_code
_entity_poly.pdbx_strand_id
1 'polypeptide(L)'
;MCIQNQVTESNRYSLLGNLDQLVCVSDDISTELQKEISTYSDDQLGNACIATCINSFRSSINEALKTYILNFSVDASTKNTEIQTFSVLGFKNLQSERPNILTLNDELIKPVQRLVKLKQLFELLKDVTPINHPDCLATTQMFNNFDQLAYEVNEVKRWKEICASVSEETRKYSLFQLVDKSTKRIIAKAARSSGSEATRKIQQRFLTEREAINHIEKSCALLQSAVESRCKKTRVRPYIQSRKEQVSFP
;
A
#
# COMPACT_ATOMS: atom_id res chain seq x y z
N MET A 1 -15.27 35.55 6.79
CA MET A 1 -14.29 35.54 5.69
C MET A 1 -13.77 34.11 5.56
N CYS A 2 -14.41 33.29 4.72
CA CYS A 2 -14.03 31.89 4.56
C CYS A 2 -12.82 31.80 3.63
N ILE A 3 -11.65 31.50 4.18
CA ILE A 3 -10.48 31.15 3.38
C ILE A 3 -10.78 29.77 2.78
N GLN A 4 -11.37 29.75 1.59
CA GLN A 4 -11.33 28.57 0.72
C GLN A 4 -9.87 28.45 0.24
N ASN A 5 -9.02 27.82 1.05
CA ASN A 5 -7.77 27.29 0.54
C ASN A 5 -8.16 26.17 -0.43
N GLN A 6 -8.15 26.49 -1.73
CA GLN A 6 -8.37 25.53 -2.80
C GLN A 6 -7.18 24.57 -2.87
N VAL A 7 -7.21 23.55 -2.02
CA VAL A 7 -6.29 22.42 -2.12
C VAL A 7 -6.64 21.69 -3.40
N THR A 8 -5.63 21.44 -4.23
CA THR A 8 -5.86 20.72 -5.48
C THR A 8 -6.41 19.33 -5.19
N GLU A 9 -7.24 18.80 -6.09
CA GLU A 9 -7.80 17.45 -5.96
C GLU A 9 -6.69 16.38 -5.85
N SER A 10 -5.55 16.62 -6.51
CA SER A 10 -4.37 15.77 -6.39
C SER A 10 -3.77 15.78 -4.98
N ASN A 11 -3.65 16.96 -4.35
CA ASN A 11 -3.16 17.09 -2.98
C ASN A 11 -4.15 16.49 -1.97
N ARG A 12 -5.45 16.69 -2.17
CA ARG A 12 -6.51 16.05 -1.37
C ARG A 12 -6.41 14.52 -1.45
N TYR A 13 -6.34 13.98 -2.65
CA TYR A 13 -6.19 12.54 -2.90
C TYR A 13 -4.88 11.98 -2.33
N SER A 14 -3.80 12.77 -2.30
CA SER A 14 -2.52 12.31 -1.72
C SER A 14 -2.57 12.08 -0.21
N LEU A 15 -3.49 12.74 0.50
CA LEU A 15 -3.72 12.61 1.93
C LEU A 15 -4.86 11.62 2.23
N LEU A 16 -6.00 11.81 1.57
CA LEU A 16 -7.24 11.07 1.86
C LEU A 16 -7.41 9.83 0.97
N GLY A 17 -6.66 9.70 -0.12
CA GLY A 17 -6.84 8.61 -1.07
C GLY A 17 -8.27 8.54 -1.62
N ASN A 18 -8.80 7.32 -1.68
CA ASN A 18 -10.18 7.04 -2.08
C ASN A 18 -11.14 6.96 -0.87
N LEU A 19 -10.92 7.75 0.20
CA LEU A 19 -11.74 7.70 1.41
C LEU A 19 -13.23 7.90 1.11
N ASP A 20 -13.57 8.82 0.20
CA ASP A 20 -14.96 9.08 -0.21
C ASP A 20 -15.65 7.80 -0.72
N GLN A 21 -14.97 7.03 -1.57
CA GLN A 21 -15.49 5.75 -2.06
C GLN A 21 -15.67 4.73 -0.93
N LEU A 22 -14.72 4.67 0.01
CA LEU A 22 -14.80 3.77 1.15
C LEU A 22 -15.96 4.15 2.07
N VAL A 23 -16.23 5.44 2.26
CA VAL A 23 -17.40 5.94 3.00
C VAL A 23 -18.68 5.51 2.31
N CYS A 24 -18.84 5.76 1.00
CA CYS A 24 -20.05 5.36 0.26
C CYS A 24 -20.35 3.86 0.42
N VAL A 25 -19.35 2.99 0.16
CA VAL A 25 -19.54 1.53 0.30
C VAL A 25 -19.85 1.14 1.76
N SER A 26 -19.32 1.88 2.73
CA SER A 26 -19.60 1.62 4.14
C SER A 26 -21.03 1.98 4.54
N ASP A 27 -21.55 3.07 3.98
CA ASP A 27 -22.91 3.53 4.22
C ASP A 27 -23.92 2.57 3.58
N ASP A 28 -23.63 2.08 2.36
CA ASP A 28 -24.43 1.06 1.67
C ASP A 28 -24.50 -0.23 2.48
N ILE A 29 -23.33 -0.74 2.95
CA ILE A 29 -23.26 -1.93 3.80
C ILE A 29 -24.04 -1.70 5.11
N SER A 30 -23.86 -0.54 5.75
CA SER A 30 -24.52 -0.25 7.03
C SER A 30 -26.04 -0.20 6.88
N THR A 31 -26.53 0.36 5.76
CA THR A 31 -27.95 0.44 5.45
C THR A 31 -28.56 -0.95 5.27
N GLU A 32 -27.94 -1.82 4.47
CA GLU A 32 -28.45 -3.18 4.27
C GLU A 32 -28.32 -4.06 5.52
N LEU A 33 -27.27 -3.89 6.32
CA LEU A 33 -27.15 -4.57 7.61
C LEU A 33 -28.25 -4.15 8.58
N GLN A 34 -28.53 -2.85 8.68
CA GLN A 34 -29.60 -2.34 9.54
C GLN A 34 -30.96 -2.90 9.11
N LYS A 35 -31.20 -2.99 7.81
CA LYS A 35 -32.43 -3.56 7.25
C LYS A 35 -32.57 -5.05 7.58
N GLU A 36 -31.51 -5.83 7.41
CA GLU A 36 -31.51 -7.26 7.77
C GLU A 36 -31.77 -7.43 9.28
N ILE A 37 -31.02 -6.72 10.12
CA ILE A 37 -31.14 -6.81 11.58
C ILE A 37 -32.55 -6.42 12.05
N SER A 38 -33.14 -5.39 11.45
CA SER A 38 -34.49 -4.91 11.81
C SER A 38 -35.61 -5.90 11.49
N THR A 39 -35.32 -6.96 10.74
CA THR A 39 -36.28 -8.02 10.42
C THR A 39 -36.49 -8.99 11.59
N TYR A 40 -35.55 -9.02 12.54
CA TYR A 40 -35.55 -9.96 13.66
C TYR A 40 -35.75 -9.23 14.99
N SER A 41 -36.40 -9.90 15.94
CA SER A 41 -36.36 -9.50 17.34
C SER A 41 -35.03 -9.88 17.98
N ASP A 42 -34.71 -9.30 19.13
CA ASP A 42 -33.43 -9.52 19.82
C ASP A 42 -33.14 -11.01 20.11
N ASP A 43 -34.17 -11.80 20.44
CA ASP A 43 -34.08 -13.24 20.68
C ASP A 43 -33.87 -14.07 19.40
N GLN A 44 -34.12 -13.48 18.23
CA GLN A 44 -34.01 -14.12 16.92
C GLN A 44 -32.84 -13.59 16.08
N LEU A 45 -32.05 -12.67 16.62
CA LEU A 45 -30.94 -12.02 15.89
C LEU A 45 -29.91 -13.03 15.35
N GLY A 46 -29.77 -14.19 16.01
CA GLY A 46 -28.91 -15.28 15.56
C GLY A 46 -29.32 -15.89 14.20
N ASN A 47 -30.52 -15.62 13.70
CA ASN A 47 -31.00 -16.06 12.39
C ASN A 47 -30.65 -15.09 11.25
N ALA A 48 -30.11 -13.90 11.56
CA ALA A 48 -29.80 -12.88 10.57
C ALA A 48 -28.67 -13.32 9.63
N CYS A 49 -28.84 -13.09 8.33
CA CYS A 49 -27.88 -13.48 7.30
C CYS A 49 -26.85 -12.37 7.01
N ILE A 50 -26.11 -11.96 8.06
CA ILE A 50 -25.15 -10.84 8.05
C ILE A 50 -24.05 -11.01 7.00
N ALA A 51 -23.50 -12.21 6.86
CA ALA A 51 -22.44 -12.49 5.90
C ALA A 51 -22.94 -12.39 4.47
N THR A 52 -24.14 -12.90 4.21
CA THR A 52 -24.81 -12.81 2.90
C THR A 52 -25.04 -11.36 2.49
N CYS A 53 -25.52 -10.51 3.42
CA CYS A 53 -25.67 -9.08 3.19
C CYS A 53 -24.35 -8.45 2.74
N ILE A 54 -23.27 -8.65 3.49
CA ILE A 54 -21.95 -8.05 3.19
C ILE A 54 -21.35 -8.65 1.90
N ASN A 55 -21.60 -9.93 1.62
CA ASN A 55 -21.05 -10.61 0.45
C ASN A 55 -21.52 -9.98 -0.87
N SER A 56 -22.72 -9.39 -0.91
CA SER A 56 -23.20 -8.62 -2.08
C SER A 56 -22.30 -7.43 -2.42
N PHE A 57 -21.59 -6.87 -1.43
CA PHE A 57 -20.66 -5.74 -1.58
C PHE A 57 -19.20 -6.16 -1.66
N ARG A 58 -18.90 -7.47 -1.66
CA ARG A 58 -17.54 -8.03 -1.55
C ARG A 58 -16.53 -7.36 -2.47
N SER A 59 -16.86 -7.23 -3.76
CA SER A 59 -15.95 -6.62 -4.74
C SER A 59 -15.70 -5.14 -4.45
N SER A 60 -16.75 -4.38 -4.14
CA SER A 60 -16.68 -2.95 -3.86
C SER A 60 -15.87 -2.65 -2.61
N ILE A 61 -16.12 -3.37 -1.50
CA ILE A 61 -15.40 -3.14 -0.24
C ILE A 61 -13.94 -3.57 -0.35
N ASN A 62 -13.65 -4.67 -1.06
CA ASN A 62 -12.28 -5.13 -1.29
C ASN A 62 -11.47 -4.09 -2.06
N GLU A 63 -12.00 -3.59 -3.18
CA GLU A 63 -11.29 -2.61 -4.00
C GLU A 63 -11.11 -1.28 -3.27
N ALA A 64 -12.13 -0.83 -2.53
CA ALA A 64 -12.05 0.40 -1.73
C ALA A 64 -10.97 0.29 -0.64
N LEU A 65 -10.98 -0.79 0.15
CA LEU A 65 -9.99 -1.04 1.20
C LEU A 65 -8.58 -1.22 0.62
N LYS A 66 -8.44 -2.05 -0.43
CA LYS A 66 -7.16 -2.31 -1.08
C LYS A 66 -6.53 -1.02 -1.58
N THR A 67 -7.29 -0.22 -2.31
CA THR A 67 -6.82 1.06 -2.87
C THR A 67 -6.41 2.01 -1.75
N TYR A 68 -7.21 2.12 -0.69
CA TYR A 68 -6.89 3.00 0.42
C TYR A 68 -5.60 2.56 1.12
N ILE A 69 -5.53 1.29 1.55
CA ILE A 69 -4.44 0.77 2.37
C ILE A 69 -3.11 0.81 1.61
N LEU A 70 -3.12 0.57 0.30
CA LEU A 70 -1.91 0.61 -0.53
C LEU A 70 -1.39 2.03 -0.76
N ASN A 71 -2.21 3.06 -0.60
CA ASN A 71 -1.83 4.45 -0.77
C ASN A 71 -1.68 5.20 0.57
N PHE A 72 -2.18 4.63 1.67
CA PHE A 72 -2.04 5.15 3.01
C PHE A 72 -0.57 5.32 3.41
N SER A 73 -0.25 6.49 3.98
CA SER A 73 1.08 6.85 4.45
C SER A 73 0.94 7.76 5.67
N VAL A 74 1.64 7.42 6.74
CA VAL A 74 1.62 8.18 8.01
C VAL A 74 2.17 9.60 7.83
N ASP A 75 3.10 9.75 6.89
CA ASP A 75 3.76 11.02 6.57
C ASP A 75 3.05 11.78 5.43
N ALA A 76 1.86 11.36 5.02
CA ALA A 76 1.15 12.02 3.92
C ALA A 76 0.90 13.52 4.19
N SER A 77 0.64 13.87 5.45
CA SER A 77 0.36 15.23 5.91
C SER A 77 1.57 16.17 5.85
N THR A 78 2.79 15.65 5.77
CA THR A 78 4.04 16.43 5.77
C THR A 78 4.71 16.53 4.40
N LYS A 79 4.12 15.93 3.36
CA LYS A 79 4.69 15.87 2.00
C LYS A 79 4.87 17.23 1.33
N ASN A 80 3.95 18.17 1.55
CA ASN A 80 4.08 19.55 1.08
C ASN A 80 3.27 20.52 1.96
N THR A 81 3.57 21.82 1.82
CA THR A 81 2.99 22.89 2.65
C THR A 81 1.48 23.02 2.48
N GLU A 82 0.95 22.77 1.28
CA GLU A 82 -0.50 22.84 1.00
C GLU A 82 -1.25 21.72 1.72
N ILE A 83 -0.77 20.48 1.62
CA ILE A 83 -1.34 19.31 2.30
C ILE A 83 -1.23 19.48 3.81
N GLN A 84 -0.11 20.03 4.31
CA GLN A 84 0.07 20.28 5.74
C GLN A 84 -0.96 21.30 6.25
N THR A 85 -1.14 22.41 5.52
CA THR A 85 -2.13 23.44 5.87
C THR A 85 -3.55 22.87 5.85
N PHE A 86 -3.88 22.08 4.82
CA PHE A 86 -5.15 21.38 4.71
C PHE A 86 -5.38 20.41 5.88
N SER A 87 -4.38 19.61 6.22
CA SER A 87 -4.42 18.62 7.29
C SER A 87 -4.67 19.30 8.64
N VAL A 88 -3.96 20.39 8.93
CA VAL A 88 -4.12 21.15 10.18
C VAL A 88 -5.52 21.77 10.27
N LEU A 89 -6.02 22.36 9.19
CA LEU A 89 -7.35 22.96 9.17
C LEU A 89 -8.45 21.89 9.32
N GLY A 90 -8.37 20.81 8.56
CA GLY A 90 -9.31 19.69 8.63
C GLY A 90 -9.29 19.04 10.02
N PHE A 91 -8.12 18.84 10.60
CA PHE A 91 -7.98 18.28 11.94
C PHE A 91 -8.55 19.19 13.02
N LYS A 92 -8.35 20.51 12.93
CA LYS A 92 -8.94 21.47 13.87
C LYS A 92 -10.47 21.44 13.84
N ASN A 93 -11.06 21.35 12.64
CA ASN A 93 -12.51 21.20 12.51
C ASN A 93 -12.98 19.88 13.12
N LEU A 94 -12.27 18.78 12.85
CA LEU A 94 -12.61 17.48 13.41
C LEU A 94 -12.51 17.45 14.94
N GLN A 95 -11.49 18.06 15.53
CA GLN A 95 -11.36 18.19 16.99
C GLN A 95 -12.48 19.01 17.62
N SER A 96 -13.04 19.99 16.91
CA SER A 96 -14.17 20.76 17.43
C SER A 96 -15.43 19.92 17.61
N GLU A 97 -15.63 18.91 16.77
CA GLU A 97 -16.74 17.95 16.86
C GLU A 97 -16.41 16.75 17.76
N ARG A 98 -15.12 16.37 17.83
CA ARG A 98 -14.62 15.20 18.56
C ARG A 98 -13.34 15.55 19.33
N PRO A 99 -13.46 16.12 20.54
CA PRO A 99 -12.31 16.63 21.31
C PRO A 99 -11.28 15.57 21.72
N ASN A 100 -11.69 14.30 21.77
CA ASN A 100 -10.85 13.20 22.22
C ASN A 100 -9.86 12.69 21.15
N ILE A 101 -9.92 13.22 19.92
CA ILE A 101 -9.00 12.82 18.85
C ILE A 101 -7.67 13.55 19.03
N LEU A 102 -6.60 12.78 19.23
CA LEU A 102 -5.27 13.32 19.52
C LEU A 102 -4.51 13.70 18.24
N THR A 103 -4.60 12.89 17.19
CA THR A 103 -3.95 13.18 15.90
C THR A 103 -4.85 12.83 14.71
N LEU A 104 -4.60 13.48 13.56
CA LEU A 104 -5.27 13.13 12.31
C LEU A 104 -4.94 11.70 11.86
N ASN A 105 -3.73 11.23 12.14
CA ASN A 105 -3.30 9.88 11.77
C ASN A 105 -4.06 8.79 12.52
N ASP A 106 -4.52 9.06 13.75
CA ASP A 106 -5.39 8.14 14.51
C ASP A 106 -6.73 7.88 13.82
N GLU A 107 -7.17 8.82 12.98
CA GLU A 107 -8.38 8.70 12.18
C GLU A 107 -8.11 8.06 10.82
N LEU A 108 -7.06 8.51 10.13
CA LEU A 108 -6.70 8.02 8.79
C LEU A 108 -6.18 6.57 8.81
N ILE A 109 -5.71 6.05 9.95
CA ILE A 109 -5.33 4.64 10.07
C ILE A 109 -6.53 3.69 10.16
N LYS A 110 -7.72 4.19 10.51
CA LYS A 110 -8.90 3.34 10.78
C LYS A 110 -9.30 2.43 9.62
N PRO A 111 -9.29 2.85 8.35
CA PRO A 111 -9.50 1.93 7.22
C PRO A 111 -8.51 0.76 7.16
N VAL A 112 -7.25 0.98 7.53
CA VAL A 112 -6.24 -0.08 7.62
C VAL A 112 -6.59 -1.06 8.74
N GLN A 113 -6.97 -0.54 9.90
CA GLN A 113 -7.41 -1.34 11.05
C GLN A 113 -8.71 -2.10 10.75
N ARG A 114 -9.61 -1.52 9.94
CA ARG A 114 -10.90 -2.12 9.60
C ARG A 114 -10.76 -3.44 8.86
N LEU A 115 -9.78 -3.58 7.96
CA LEU A 115 -9.53 -4.85 7.29
C LEU A 115 -9.20 -5.98 8.28
N VAL A 116 -8.36 -5.67 9.28
CA VAL A 116 -8.00 -6.63 10.34
C VAL A 116 -9.22 -7.00 11.18
N LYS A 117 -10.02 -6.00 11.57
CA LYS A 117 -11.26 -6.24 12.34
C LYS A 117 -12.28 -7.06 11.57
N LEU A 118 -12.47 -6.80 10.27
CA LEU A 118 -13.38 -7.58 9.43
C LEU A 118 -12.94 -9.04 9.36
N LYS A 119 -11.65 -9.31 9.16
CA LYS A 119 -11.12 -10.68 9.21
C LYS A 119 -11.46 -11.37 10.54
N GLN A 120 -11.16 -10.72 11.68
CA GLN A 120 -11.42 -11.27 13.02
C GLN A 120 -12.90 -11.52 13.29
N LEU A 121 -13.77 -10.58 12.87
CA LEU A 121 -15.21 -10.72 13.03
C LEU A 121 -15.75 -11.91 12.23
N PHE A 122 -15.31 -12.08 10.99
CA PHE A 122 -15.74 -13.21 10.16
C PHE A 122 -15.12 -14.54 10.57
N GLU A 123 -13.94 -14.52 11.20
CA GLU A 123 -13.36 -15.69 11.86
C GLU A 123 -14.26 -16.17 13.01
N LEU A 124 -14.63 -15.24 13.90
CA LEU A 124 -15.55 -15.53 15.00
C LEU A 124 -16.92 -15.97 14.49
N LEU A 125 -17.49 -15.25 13.50
CA LEU A 125 -18.80 -15.57 12.93
C LEU A 125 -18.78 -16.98 12.33
N LYS A 126 -17.69 -17.36 11.64
CA LYS A 126 -17.52 -18.71 11.07
C LYS A 126 -17.55 -19.78 12.16
N ASP A 127 -16.98 -19.52 13.32
CA ASP A 127 -16.88 -20.49 14.41
C ASP A 127 -18.20 -20.64 15.18
N VAL A 128 -19.04 -19.60 15.21
CA VAL A 128 -20.34 -19.62 15.93
C VAL A 128 -21.54 -19.92 15.02
N THR A 129 -21.38 -19.87 13.69
CA THR A 129 -22.48 -20.13 12.74
C THR A 129 -22.68 -21.64 12.53
N PRO A 130 -23.87 -22.19 12.84
CA PRO A 130 -24.15 -23.61 12.64
C PRO A 130 -24.07 -24.04 11.17
N ILE A 131 -23.68 -25.30 10.91
CA ILE A 131 -23.54 -25.86 9.55
C ILE A 131 -24.87 -25.83 8.77
N ASN A 132 -26.01 -25.95 9.48
CA ASN A 132 -27.34 -25.88 8.90
C ASN A 132 -27.89 -24.45 8.76
N HIS A 133 -27.16 -23.44 9.21
CA HIS A 133 -27.58 -22.05 9.09
C HIS A 133 -27.41 -21.56 7.63
N PRO A 134 -28.39 -20.84 7.07
CA PRO A 134 -28.31 -20.34 5.68
C PRO A 134 -27.07 -19.49 5.41
N ASP A 135 -26.57 -18.78 6.42
CA ASP A 135 -25.42 -17.88 6.32
C ASP A 135 -24.05 -18.57 6.47
N CYS A 136 -24.01 -19.88 6.75
CA CYS A 136 -22.77 -20.63 7.02
C CYS A 136 -21.77 -20.55 5.84
N LEU A 137 -22.26 -20.73 4.62
CA LEU A 137 -21.42 -20.68 3.41
C LEU A 137 -20.86 -19.28 3.18
N ALA A 138 -21.72 -18.26 3.25
CA ALA A 138 -21.33 -16.87 3.04
C ALA A 138 -20.31 -16.41 4.09
N THR A 139 -20.48 -16.81 5.35
CA THR A 139 -19.56 -16.51 6.43
C THR A 139 -18.16 -17.06 6.16
N THR A 140 -18.08 -18.33 5.75
CA THR A 140 -16.79 -18.96 5.40
C THR A 140 -16.13 -18.27 4.20
N GLN A 141 -16.92 -17.94 3.18
CA GLN A 141 -16.42 -17.24 1.99
C GLN A 141 -15.89 -15.83 2.33
N MET A 142 -16.58 -15.10 3.19
CA MET A 142 -16.18 -13.75 3.61
C MET A 142 -14.93 -13.76 4.50
N PHE A 143 -14.78 -14.75 5.39
CA PHE A 143 -13.54 -14.96 6.14
C PHE A 143 -12.35 -15.17 5.19
N ASN A 144 -12.45 -16.16 4.29
CA ASN A 144 -11.40 -16.46 3.31
C ASN A 144 -11.08 -15.25 2.42
N ASN A 145 -12.11 -14.46 2.07
CA ASN A 145 -11.95 -13.25 1.29
C ASN A 145 -11.09 -12.20 2.01
N PHE A 146 -11.40 -11.88 3.26
CA PHE A 146 -10.64 -10.87 4.01
C PHE A 146 -9.25 -11.35 4.41
N ASP A 147 -9.08 -12.65 4.67
CA ASP A 147 -7.78 -13.25 4.89
C ASP A 147 -6.88 -13.12 3.66
N GLN A 148 -7.40 -13.49 2.49
CA GLN A 148 -6.70 -13.34 1.21
C GLN A 148 -6.39 -11.86 0.90
N LEU A 149 -7.34 -10.96 1.12
CA LEU A 149 -7.14 -9.53 0.90
C LEU A 149 -6.03 -8.96 1.81
N ALA A 150 -6.03 -9.34 3.10
CA ALA A 150 -4.99 -8.94 4.04
C ALA A 150 -3.61 -9.43 3.61
N TYR A 151 -3.51 -10.70 3.17
CA TYR A 151 -2.29 -11.25 2.63
C TYR A 151 -1.80 -10.48 1.39
N GLU A 152 -2.67 -10.22 0.42
CA GLU A 152 -2.32 -9.49 -0.80
C GLU A 152 -1.81 -8.07 -0.53
N VAL A 153 -2.51 -7.34 0.33
CA VAL A 153 -2.15 -5.96 0.68
C VAL A 153 -0.80 -5.92 1.40
N ASN A 154 -0.57 -6.84 2.34
CA ASN A 154 0.69 -6.94 3.06
C ASN A 154 1.86 -7.29 2.12
N GLU A 155 1.66 -8.25 1.21
CA GLU A 155 2.68 -8.59 0.23
C GLU A 155 3.03 -7.41 -0.67
N VAL A 156 2.03 -6.67 -1.18
CA VAL A 156 2.31 -5.49 -2.01
C VAL A 156 3.07 -4.41 -1.22
N LYS A 157 2.73 -4.17 0.05
CA LYS A 157 3.48 -3.24 0.92
C LYS A 157 4.92 -3.69 1.10
N ARG A 158 5.14 -4.96 1.46
CA ARG A 158 6.47 -5.57 1.59
C ARG A 158 7.29 -5.40 0.32
N TRP A 159 6.71 -5.66 -0.85
CA TRP A 159 7.39 -5.48 -2.13
C TRP A 159 7.75 -4.02 -2.41
N LYS A 160 6.87 -3.07 -2.07
CA LYS A 160 7.19 -1.63 -2.18
C LYS A 160 8.37 -1.22 -1.29
N GLU A 161 8.42 -1.72 -0.06
CA GLU A 161 9.53 -1.47 0.88
C GLU A 161 10.85 -2.06 0.37
N ILE A 162 10.80 -3.28 -0.18
CA ILE A 162 11.97 -3.90 -0.83
C ILE A 162 12.43 -3.05 -2.02
N CYS A 163 11.52 -2.63 -2.91
CA CYS A 163 11.86 -1.77 -4.05
C CYS A 163 12.51 -0.45 -3.62
N ALA A 164 11.98 0.19 -2.57
CA ALA A 164 12.50 1.44 -2.04
C ALA A 164 13.92 1.24 -1.50
N SER A 165 14.13 0.20 -0.68
CA SER A 165 15.43 -0.16 -0.13
C SER A 165 16.47 -0.43 -1.21
N VAL A 166 16.12 -1.22 -2.23
CA VAL A 166 17.02 -1.50 -3.37
C VAL A 166 17.35 -0.23 -4.14
N SER A 167 16.37 0.63 -4.39
CA SER A 167 16.58 1.88 -5.12
C SER A 167 17.50 2.85 -4.38
N GLU A 168 17.38 2.94 -3.05
CA GLU A 168 18.29 3.73 -2.23
C GLU A 168 19.72 3.18 -2.24
N GLU A 169 19.87 1.86 -2.16
CA GLU A 169 21.18 1.22 -2.17
C GLU A 169 21.87 1.40 -3.53
N THR A 170 21.13 1.23 -4.64
CA THR A 170 21.62 1.53 -6.00
C THR A 170 22.07 3.00 -6.12
N ARG A 171 21.32 3.94 -5.52
CA ARG A 171 21.68 5.38 -5.54
C ARG A 171 22.97 5.66 -4.76
N LYS A 172 23.13 5.05 -3.57
CA LYS A 172 24.38 5.14 -2.79
C LYS A 172 25.55 4.56 -3.58
N TYR A 173 25.37 3.40 -4.22
CA TYR A 173 26.40 2.78 -5.04
C TYR A 173 26.83 3.68 -6.19
N SER A 174 25.88 4.31 -6.89
CA SER A 174 26.16 5.29 -7.96
C SER A 174 26.95 6.50 -7.46
N LEU A 175 26.65 7.01 -6.25
CA LEU A 175 27.43 8.07 -5.60
C LEU A 175 28.86 7.61 -5.25
N PHE A 176 29.01 6.40 -4.70
CA PHE A 176 30.33 5.80 -4.44
C PHE A 176 31.16 5.67 -5.71
N GLN A 177 30.56 5.29 -6.85
CA GLN A 177 31.26 5.26 -8.13
C GLN A 177 31.71 6.64 -8.62
N LEU A 178 30.93 7.70 -8.37
CA LEU A 178 31.32 9.06 -8.71
C LEU A 178 32.51 9.53 -7.88
N VAL A 179 32.53 9.19 -6.58
CA VAL A 179 33.65 9.46 -5.67
C VAL A 179 34.87 8.61 -6.03
N ASP A 180 34.71 7.34 -6.39
CA ASP A 180 35.79 6.49 -6.86
C ASP A 180 36.39 7.01 -8.19
N LYS A 181 35.57 7.51 -9.12
CA LYS A 181 36.05 8.14 -10.36
C LYS A 181 36.87 9.42 -10.10
N SER A 182 36.51 10.23 -9.11
CA SER A 182 37.30 11.43 -8.74
C SER A 182 38.59 11.04 -8.02
N THR A 183 38.54 10.09 -7.09
CA THR A 183 39.73 9.52 -6.42
C THR A 183 40.70 8.88 -7.44
N LYS A 184 40.19 8.15 -8.44
CA LYS A 184 40.98 7.59 -9.55
C LYS A 184 41.66 8.65 -10.40
N ARG A 185 41.02 9.80 -10.66
CA ARG A 185 41.68 10.91 -11.37
C ARG A 185 42.83 11.50 -10.57
N ILE A 186 42.67 11.61 -9.26
CA ILE A 186 43.71 12.10 -8.34
C ILE A 186 44.90 11.12 -8.31
N ILE A 187 44.63 9.82 -8.15
CA ILE A 187 45.65 8.78 -8.13
C ILE A 187 46.33 8.65 -9.51
N ALA A 188 45.59 8.69 -10.63
CA ALA A 188 46.18 8.66 -11.97
C ALA A 188 47.05 9.90 -12.26
N LYS A 189 46.74 11.05 -11.67
CA LYS A 189 47.58 12.26 -11.73
C LYS A 189 48.87 12.09 -10.91
N ALA A 190 48.81 11.40 -9.77
CA ALA A 190 49.97 11.04 -8.94
C ALA A 190 50.82 9.90 -9.54
N ALA A 191 50.21 8.95 -10.25
CA ALA A 191 50.90 7.84 -10.92
C ALA A 191 51.65 8.29 -12.18
N ARG A 192 51.10 9.25 -12.94
CA ARG A 192 51.81 9.86 -14.08
C ARG A 192 53.06 10.64 -13.67
N SER A 193 53.18 11.00 -12.39
CA SER A 193 54.37 11.62 -11.82
C SER A 193 55.37 10.60 -11.23
N SER A 194 55.04 9.29 -11.22
CA SER A 194 55.84 8.22 -10.61
C SER A 194 55.79 6.95 -11.47
N GLY A 195 56.77 6.75 -12.35
CA GLY A 195 56.83 5.69 -13.36
C GLY A 195 57.31 4.31 -12.88
N SER A 196 56.87 3.81 -11.72
CA SER A 196 57.34 2.52 -11.19
C SER A 196 56.48 1.32 -11.63
N GLU A 197 57.12 0.15 -11.83
CA GLU A 197 56.50 -1.15 -12.16
C GLU A 197 55.38 -1.57 -11.17
N ALA A 198 55.51 -1.19 -9.89
CA ALA A 198 54.50 -1.45 -8.87
C ALA A 198 53.18 -0.72 -9.18
N THR A 199 53.27 0.50 -9.71
CA THR A 199 52.14 1.32 -10.15
C THR A 199 51.35 0.66 -11.28
N ARG A 200 52.05 -0.07 -12.17
CA ARG A 200 51.46 -0.78 -13.31
C ARG A 200 50.68 -2.03 -12.88
N LYS A 201 51.21 -2.80 -11.92
CA LYS A 201 50.50 -3.96 -11.34
C LYS A 201 49.25 -3.55 -10.55
N ILE A 202 49.33 -2.44 -9.82
CA ILE A 202 48.19 -1.85 -9.11
C ILE A 202 47.10 -1.45 -10.12
N GLN A 203 47.48 -0.76 -11.20
CA GLN A 203 46.55 -0.37 -12.27
C GLN A 203 45.82 -1.58 -12.89
N GLN A 204 46.52 -2.69 -13.12
CA GLN A 204 45.94 -3.90 -13.71
C GLN A 204 44.89 -4.55 -12.79
N ARG A 205 45.19 -4.71 -11.49
CA ARG A 205 44.23 -5.24 -10.50
C ARG A 205 42.96 -4.40 -10.42
N PHE A 206 43.09 -3.07 -10.45
CA PHE A 206 41.93 -2.17 -10.43
C PHE A 206 41.03 -2.32 -11.66
N LEU A 207 41.57 -2.68 -12.82
CA LEU A 207 40.76 -2.94 -14.03
C LEU A 207 39.96 -4.24 -13.89
N THR A 208 40.56 -5.30 -13.34
CA THR A 208 39.89 -6.60 -13.16
C THR A 208 38.80 -6.53 -12.09
N GLU A 209 39.07 -5.87 -10.96
CA GLU A 209 38.05 -5.63 -9.93
C GLU A 209 36.88 -4.79 -10.46
N ARG A 210 37.16 -3.87 -11.40
CA ARG A 210 36.12 -3.05 -12.05
C ARG A 210 35.23 -3.85 -13.00
N GLU A 211 35.77 -4.82 -13.72
CA GLU A 211 34.96 -5.71 -14.55
C GLU A 211 34.02 -6.58 -13.70
N ALA A 212 34.51 -7.07 -12.56
CA ALA A 212 33.69 -7.79 -11.59
C ALA A 212 32.58 -6.91 -11.00
N ILE A 213 32.90 -5.67 -10.62
CA ILE A 213 31.93 -4.68 -10.13
C ILE A 213 30.86 -4.36 -11.19
N ASN A 214 31.25 -4.10 -12.44
CA ASN A 214 30.31 -3.87 -13.55
C ASN A 214 29.37 -5.07 -13.78
N HIS A 215 29.87 -6.29 -13.61
CA HIS A 215 29.05 -7.50 -13.74
C HIS A 215 28.00 -7.60 -12.62
N ILE A 216 28.40 -7.30 -11.38
CA ILE A 216 27.49 -7.24 -10.22
C ILE A 216 26.41 -6.17 -10.45
N GLU A 217 26.79 -4.97 -10.92
CA GLU A 217 25.85 -3.89 -11.20
C GLU A 217 24.81 -4.26 -12.27
N LYS A 218 25.24 -4.90 -13.35
CA LYS A 218 24.31 -5.40 -14.38
C LYS A 218 23.33 -6.40 -13.80
N SER A 219 23.80 -7.32 -12.95
CA SER A 219 22.94 -8.30 -12.26
C SER A 219 21.93 -7.61 -11.32
N CYS A 220 22.39 -6.62 -10.54
CA CYS A 220 21.52 -5.82 -9.67
C CYS A 220 20.46 -5.03 -10.45
N ALA A 221 20.82 -4.42 -11.59
CA ALA A 221 19.88 -3.70 -12.44
C ALA A 221 18.80 -4.63 -13.04
N LEU A 222 19.18 -5.86 -13.42
CA LEU A 222 18.24 -6.87 -13.89
C LEU A 222 17.28 -7.32 -12.78
N LEU A 223 17.81 -7.56 -11.57
CA LEU A 223 16.99 -7.88 -10.39
C LEU A 223 16.03 -6.74 -10.04
N GLN A 224 16.49 -5.49 -10.05
CA GLN A 224 15.66 -4.32 -9.80
C GLN A 224 14.51 -4.21 -10.83
N SER A 225 14.81 -4.36 -12.12
CA SER A 225 13.80 -4.36 -13.19
C SER A 225 12.77 -5.50 -13.03
N ALA A 226 13.22 -6.70 -12.65
CA ALA A 226 12.34 -7.84 -12.39
C ALA A 226 11.41 -7.58 -11.19
N VAL A 227 11.95 -6.98 -10.12
CA VAL A 227 11.21 -6.62 -8.91
C VAL A 227 10.18 -5.51 -9.20
N GLU A 228 10.55 -4.47 -9.95
CA GLU A 228 9.63 -3.42 -10.39
C GLU A 228 8.52 -3.96 -11.31
N SER A 229 8.86 -4.88 -12.23
CA SER A 229 7.90 -5.55 -13.11
C SER A 229 6.89 -6.38 -12.32
N ARG A 230 7.34 -7.12 -11.30
CA ARG A 230 6.45 -7.85 -10.38
C ARG A 230 5.51 -6.90 -9.66
N CYS A 231 6.01 -5.80 -9.10
CA CYS A 231 5.18 -4.78 -8.44
C CYS A 231 4.10 -4.20 -9.37
N LYS A 232 4.45 -3.89 -10.63
CA LYS A 232 3.51 -3.39 -11.64
C LYS A 232 2.44 -4.44 -11.98
N LYS A 233 2.82 -5.71 -12.17
CA LYS A 233 1.86 -6.79 -12.46
C LYS A 233 0.87 -7.02 -11.31
N THR A 234 1.30 -6.92 -10.06
CA THR A 234 0.39 -7.03 -8.90
C THR A 234 -0.57 -5.84 -8.80
N ARG A 235 -0.16 -4.65 -9.25
CA ARG A 235 -1.02 -3.46 -9.39
C ARG A 235 -2.06 -3.59 -10.51
N VAL A 236 -1.74 -4.30 -11.60
CA VAL A 236 -2.59 -4.40 -12.81
C VAL A 236 -3.53 -5.62 -12.78
N ARG A 237 -3.23 -6.66 -11.99
CA ARG A 237 -4.12 -7.82 -11.84
C ARG A 237 -5.58 -7.48 -11.44
N PRO A 238 -5.87 -6.57 -10.51
CA PRO A 238 -7.27 -6.21 -10.24
C PRO A 238 -7.93 -5.51 -11.46
N TYR A 239 -7.19 -4.73 -12.25
CA TYR A 239 -7.76 -3.98 -13.38
C TYR A 239 -8.08 -4.85 -14.62
N ILE A 240 -7.37 -5.96 -14.82
CA ILE A 240 -7.61 -6.86 -15.97
C ILE A 240 -8.61 -7.97 -15.63
N GLN A 241 -8.66 -8.44 -14.37
CA GLN A 241 -9.63 -9.47 -13.97
C GLN A 241 -11.07 -8.93 -14.05
N SER A 242 -11.32 -7.68 -13.64
CA SER A 242 -12.64 -7.03 -13.75
C SER A 242 -13.11 -6.79 -15.19
N ARG A 243 -12.21 -6.77 -16.18
CA ARG A 243 -12.57 -6.61 -17.61
C ARG A 243 -12.75 -7.94 -18.35
N LYS A 244 -12.16 -9.03 -17.87
CA LYS A 244 -12.38 -10.36 -18.48
C LYS A 244 -13.71 -10.98 -18.09
N GLU A 245 -14.29 -10.58 -16.95
CA GLU A 245 -15.64 -11.02 -16.55
C GLU A 245 -16.78 -10.20 -17.21
N GLN A 246 -16.46 -9.09 -17.89
CA GLN A 246 -17.44 -8.30 -18.67
C GLN A 246 -17.43 -8.60 -20.18
N VAL A 247 -16.51 -9.43 -20.67
CA VAL A 247 -16.39 -9.77 -22.10
C VAL A 247 -16.30 -11.29 -22.25
N SER A 248 -17.37 -11.99 -21.88
CA SER A 248 -17.60 -13.37 -22.30
C SER A 248 -19.10 -13.69 -22.26
N PHE A 249 -19.84 -13.14 -23.22
CA PHE A 249 -21.06 -13.72 -23.79
C PHE A 249 -21.13 -13.25 -25.25
N PRO A 250 -21.62 -14.06 -26.20
CA PRO A 250 -22.46 -15.24 -26.05
C PRO A 250 -21.72 -16.58 -26.02
#